data_AF-A0A2T9Y9V3-F1
#
_entry.id   AF-A0A2T9Y9V3-F1
#
_cell.length_a   1.000
_cell.length_b   1.000
_cell.length_c   1.000
_cell.angle_alpha   90.00
_cell.angle_beta   90.00
_cell.angle_gamma   90.00
#
_symmetry.space_group_name_H-M   'P 1'
#
loop_
_entity.id
_entity.type
_entity.pdbx_description
1 polymer ?
#
loop_
_entity_poly.entity_id
_entity_poly.type
_entity_poly.pdbx_seq_one_letter_code
_entity_poly.pdbx_strand_id
1 'polypeptide(L)'
;MKLLVSKFKPRFLLSKIQARHETTFTPISTKTNPAYAEALNFINSYRKNKLEQIQQIDERIKNSSTDNLLLEQLKSDKDELQIEADRHLEEVKWNFKNGKTDFSNIIYRTMLEEQFRKRPLEIVMQRAHQMFVIPDVIDPNTFKSATVQLDITFSDFNEEPIESGSVIPAKNVKNQPLLTITTFKETTELFTVLMVDPDVPDESNKSYKQTCHFAAVNVPFSIYNNEYKPLEMGEIALDYLPPHPENGTDKHRYIYVVYRQGENGDLKLNASEWSRDISLREKSQSLGLTPVAVSFFRSEWDSSVDDFYHDVLGKVPPKFVPVPAHRDSAFNNPNIKFTFTPENLEIAKNICLKYPPQYKKAALIPLLHLAQKQYGWTSLGVMNYVAKLLEMPPMRVYEVATFYTMFNREPVGKYFLQVCGTTPCQLCNSDKIFETVEKHLGIKVGETTSDKLFTLVEVECAGACVNAPVMAVNDDYFEDLTPETTIRILDSLKAGKTPTPGPQGDRRTCEPSHGLTSLTSTPTGPGFMVRSDL
;
A
#
# COMPACT_ATOMS: atom_id res chain seq x y z
N MET A 1 -19.60 -34.53 3.01
CA MET A 1 -19.33 -33.35 2.16
C MET A 1 -18.88 -32.14 3.01
N LYS A 2 -17.85 -32.30 3.85
CA LYS A 2 -17.21 -31.24 4.67
C LYS A 2 -15.72 -31.57 4.89
N LEU A 3 -15.04 -31.96 3.81
CA LEU A 3 -13.60 -32.23 3.75
C LEU A 3 -13.20 -31.81 2.34
N LEU A 4 -13.02 -30.50 2.07
CA LEU A 4 -12.41 -29.98 0.82
C LEU A 4 -12.27 -28.44 0.74
N VAL A 5 -12.19 -27.70 1.85
CA VAL A 5 -11.86 -26.25 1.80
C VAL A 5 -10.85 -25.90 2.90
N SER A 6 -9.59 -26.26 2.70
CA SER A 6 -8.43 -25.62 3.37
C SER A 6 -7.13 -25.81 2.59
N LYS A 7 -7.22 -25.96 1.26
CA LYS A 7 -6.05 -26.01 0.39
C LYS A 7 -5.45 -24.60 0.24
N PHE A 8 -4.13 -24.52 0.44
CA PHE A 8 -3.22 -23.39 0.16
C PHE A 8 -3.20 -22.22 1.16
N LYS A 9 -2.65 -22.46 2.36
CA LYS A 9 -1.77 -21.47 3.01
C LYS A 9 -0.33 -21.99 2.93
N PRO A 10 0.65 -21.23 2.38
CA PRO A 10 2.04 -21.66 2.38
C PRO A 10 2.53 -21.68 3.84
N ARG A 11 3.13 -22.80 4.28
CA ARG A 11 3.82 -22.87 5.57
C ARG A 11 5.11 -22.06 5.44
N PHE A 12 5.10 -20.83 5.94
CA PHE A 12 6.24 -19.91 5.97
C PHE A 12 7.18 -20.11 7.17
N LEU A 13 6.97 -21.13 7.99
CA LEU A 13 7.61 -21.21 9.30
C LEU A 13 8.75 -22.24 9.35
N LEU A 14 9.96 -21.74 9.60
CA LEU A 14 11.00 -22.45 10.34
C LEU A 14 10.90 -22.20 11.85
N SER A 15 10.25 -21.11 12.30
CA SER A 15 10.34 -20.62 13.68
C SER A 15 9.30 -21.16 14.68
N LYS A 16 8.21 -21.83 14.25
CA LYS A 16 7.27 -22.49 15.19
C LYS A 16 6.74 -23.80 14.63
N ILE A 17 7.49 -24.87 14.84
CA ILE A 17 6.90 -26.21 14.89
C ILE A 17 6.35 -26.36 16.31
N GLN A 18 5.05 -26.10 16.48
CA GLN A 18 4.32 -26.46 17.70
C GLN A 18 4.74 -27.86 18.14
N ALA A 19 5.20 -27.99 19.39
CA ALA A 19 5.59 -29.25 20.00
C ALA A 19 4.46 -30.28 19.87
N ARG A 20 4.46 -31.03 18.78
CA ARG A 20 3.82 -32.33 18.72
C ARG A 20 4.53 -33.18 19.77
N HIS A 21 3.76 -33.92 20.58
CA HIS A 21 4.25 -34.84 21.62
C HIS A 21 5.68 -35.29 21.37
N GLU A 22 6.56 -35.23 22.39
CA GLU A 22 7.95 -35.70 22.37
C GLU A 22 8.06 -37.09 21.74
N THR A 23 8.11 -37.12 20.42
CA THR A 23 8.13 -38.31 19.61
C THR A 23 9.58 -38.47 19.23
N THR A 24 10.17 -39.61 19.57
CA THR A 24 11.48 -39.99 19.07
C THR A 24 11.30 -40.65 17.72
N PHE A 25 12.27 -40.45 16.82
CA PHE A 25 12.27 -41.14 15.54
C PHE A 25 12.20 -42.64 15.79
N THR A 26 11.21 -43.31 15.20
CA THR A 26 11.02 -44.74 15.29
C THR A 26 11.17 -45.34 13.88
N PRO A 27 12.23 -46.12 13.63
CA PRO A 27 12.45 -46.71 12.31
C PRO A 27 11.33 -47.69 11.99
N ILE A 28 10.93 -47.74 10.71
CA ILE A 28 9.91 -48.68 10.23
C ILE A 28 10.51 -50.09 10.31
N SER A 29 9.72 -51.09 10.71
CA SER A 29 10.23 -52.45 10.79
C SER A 29 10.64 -52.96 9.39
N THR A 30 11.86 -53.49 9.29
CA THR A 30 12.39 -54.09 8.05
C THR A 30 11.61 -55.34 7.63
N LYS A 31 10.83 -55.95 8.54
CA LYS A 31 9.97 -57.11 8.26
C LYS A 31 8.66 -56.74 7.56
N THR A 32 8.25 -55.47 7.61
CA THR A 32 6.96 -55.02 7.04
C THR A 32 7.01 -54.67 5.56
N ASN A 33 8.18 -54.32 5.01
CA ASN A 33 8.32 -53.99 3.58
C ASN A 33 9.73 -54.36 3.05
N PRO A 34 9.84 -55.36 2.16
CA PRO A 34 11.11 -55.78 1.57
C PRO A 34 11.82 -54.68 0.78
N ALA A 35 11.07 -53.83 0.07
CA ALA A 35 11.65 -52.75 -0.72
C ALA A 35 12.30 -51.68 0.17
N TYR A 36 11.74 -51.45 1.36
CA TYR A 36 12.30 -50.55 2.37
C TYR A 36 13.61 -51.11 2.95
N ALA A 37 13.64 -52.42 3.24
CA ALA A 37 14.85 -53.08 3.74
C ALA A 37 16.01 -53.00 2.74
N GLU A 38 15.75 -53.23 1.45
CA GLU A 38 16.76 -53.08 0.39
C GLU A 38 17.22 -51.63 0.22
N ALA A 39 16.31 -50.66 0.28
CA ALA A 39 16.68 -49.25 0.24
C ALA A 39 17.58 -48.85 1.42
N LEU A 40 17.31 -49.35 2.63
CA LEU A 40 18.15 -49.11 3.80
C LEU A 40 19.54 -49.72 3.63
N ASN A 41 19.63 -50.94 3.09
CA ASN A 41 20.92 -51.58 2.77
C ASN A 41 21.73 -50.73 1.79
N PHE A 42 21.10 -50.24 0.72
CA PHE A 42 21.75 -49.36 -0.25
C PHE A 42 22.24 -48.06 0.38
N ILE A 43 21.39 -47.38 1.17
CA ILE A 43 21.75 -46.13 1.86
C ILE A 43 22.92 -46.36 2.83
N ASN A 44 22.90 -47.44 3.60
CA ASN A 44 23.97 -47.77 4.55
C ASN A 44 25.29 -48.10 3.82
N SER A 45 25.23 -48.84 2.71
CA SER A 45 26.41 -49.13 1.88
C SER A 45 26.99 -47.85 1.26
N TYR A 46 26.14 -46.98 0.73
CA TYR A 46 26.52 -45.67 0.19
C TYR A 46 27.17 -44.79 1.26
N ARG A 47 26.54 -44.69 2.43
CA ARG A 47 27.07 -43.93 3.59
C ARG A 47 28.42 -44.46 4.03
N LYS A 48 28.59 -45.79 4.11
CA LYS A 48 29.87 -46.41 4.48
C LYS A 48 30.98 -46.01 3.51
N ASN A 49 30.73 -46.06 2.20
CA ASN A 49 31.70 -45.63 1.18
C ASN A 49 32.10 -44.16 1.35
N LYS A 50 31.13 -43.27 1.65
CA LYS A 50 31.41 -41.84 1.89
C LYS A 50 32.23 -41.60 3.16
N LEU A 51 31.94 -42.33 4.25
CA LEU A 51 32.74 -42.26 5.48
C LEU A 51 34.18 -42.74 5.26
N GLU A 52 34.41 -43.75 4.43
CA GLU A 52 35.76 -44.19 4.04
C GLU A 52 36.51 -43.10 3.26
N GLN A 53 35.84 -42.36 2.37
CA GLN A 53 36.43 -41.22 1.66
C GLN A 53 36.78 -40.07 2.62
N ILE A 54 35.93 -39.78 3.60
CA ILE A 54 36.19 -38.76 4.63
C ILE A 54 37.44 -39.11 5.45
N GLN A 55 37.62 -40.39 5.82
CA GLN A 55 38.83 -40.84 6.52
C GLN A 55 40.10 -40.59 5.71
N GLN A 56 40.06 -40.83 4.39
CA GLN A 56 41.19 -40.54 3.50
C GLN A 56 41.50 -39.04 3.42
N ILE A 57 40.47 -38.19 3.42
CA ILE A 57 40.65 -36.73 3.46
C ILE A 57 41.23 -36.29 4.82
N ASP A 58 40.76 -36.85 5.93
CA ASP A 58 41.29 -36.55 7.27
C ASP A 58 42.78 -36.91 7.39
N GLU A 59 43.22 -38.01 6.78
CA GLU A 59 44.64 -38.36 6.67
C GLU A 59 45.42 -37.35 5.83
N ARG A 60 44.86 -36.89 4.71
CA ARG A 60 45.48 -35.85 3.86
C ARG A 60 45.62 -34.53 4.61
N ILE A 61 44.57 -34.09 5.31
CA ILE A 61 44.57 -32.88 6.14
C ILE A 61 45.66 -32.94 7.20
N LYS A 62 45.83 -34.09 7.87
CA LYS A 62 46.89 -34.29 8.87
C LYS A 62 48.30 -34.23 8.28
N ASN A 63 48.46 -34.65 7.02
CA ASN A 63 49.75 -34.70 6.34
C ASN A 63 50.12 -33.38 5.63
N SER A 64 49.15 -32.52 5.32
CA SER A 64 49.34 -31.20 4.69
C SER A 64 49.51 -30.09 5.73
N SER A 65 50.75 -29.70 6.03
CA SER A 65 51.07 -28.78 7.13
C SER A 65 51.43 -27.34 6.73
N THR A 66 51.38 -26.95 5.45
CA THR A 66 51.95 -25.65 5.01
C THR A 66 51.19 -24.87 3.92
N ASP A 67 50.16 -25.44 3.28
CA ASP A 67 49.39 -24.76 2.21
C ASP A 67 47.94 -24.47 2.66
N ASN A 68 47.64 -23.20 2.93
CA ASN A 68 46.33 -22.76 3.42
C ASN A 68 45.22 -22.98 2.39
N LEU A 69 45.50 -22.83 1.09
CA LEU A 69 44.48 -22.96 0.03
C LEU A 69 44.06 -24.42 -0.13
N LEU A 70 45.04 -25.33 -0.13
CA LEU A 70 44.79 -26.77 -0.19
C LEU A 70 44.03 -27.26 1.05
N LEU A 71 44.36 -26.72 2.23
CA LEU A 71 43.70 -27.07 3.48
C LEU A 71 42.23 -26.62 3.50
N GLU A 72 41.91 -25.43 2.99
CA GLU A 72 40.53 -24.96 2.84
C GLU A 72 39.75 -25.83 1.85
N GLN A 73 40.36 -26.20 0.73
CA GLN A 73 39.73 -27.06 -0.26
C GLN A 73 39.44 -28.46 0.31
N LEU A 74 40.39 -29.08 1.01
CA LEU A 74 40.19 -30.38 1.66
C LEU A 74 39.11 -30.34 2.75
N LYS A 75 39.00 -29.24 3.49
CA LYS A 75 37.90 -29.05 4.47
C LYS A 75 36.55 -28.92 3.77
N SER A 76 36.47 -28.17 2.67
CA SER A 76 35.25 -28.07 1.86
C SER A 76 34.83 -29.43 1.28
N ASP A 77 35.77 -30.20 0.74
CA ASP A 77 35.51 -31.53 0.19
C ASP A 77 35.02 -32.50 1.29
N LYS A 78 35.60 -32.41 2.49
CA LYS A 78 35.16 -33.18 3.66
C LYS A 78 33.71 -32.85 4.03
N ASP A 79 33.38 -31.57 4.07
CA ASP A 79 32.04 -31.07 4.40
C ASP A 79 31.00 -31.58 3.39
N GLU A 80 31.30 -31.53 2.10
CA GLU A 80 30.43 -32.07 1.04
C GLU A 80 30.18 -33.57 1.19
N LEU A 81 31.24 -34.36 1.45
CA LEU A 81 31.09 -35.80 1.67
C LEU A 81 30.27 -36.11 2.93
N GLN A 82 30.42 -35.31 4.00
CA GLN A 82 29.63 -35.48 5.22
C GLN A 82 28.15 -35.19 4.96
N ILE A 83 27.84 -34.14 4.20
CA ILE A 83 26.48 -33.82 3.76
C ILE A 83 25.90 -34.99 2.97
N GLU A 84 26.61 -35.51 1.97
CA GLU A 84 26.14 -36.63 1.15
C GLU A 84 25.91 -37.92 1.95
N ALA A 85 26.80 -38.20 2.93
CA ALA A 85 26.71 -39.38 3.77
C ALA A 85 25.43 -39.40 4.62
N ASP A 86 25.03 -38.25 5.17
CA ASP A 86 23.91 -38.15 6.10
C ASP A 86 22.59 -37.70 5.46
N ARG A 87 22.62 -37.07 4.27
CA ARG A 87 21.44 -36.55 3.54
C ARG A 87 20.32 -37.56 3.35
N HIS A 88 20.67 -38.84 3.17
CA HIS A 88 19.71 -39.90 2.88
C HIS A 88 19.15 -40.58 4.12
N LEU A 89 19.68 -40.29 5.32
CA LEU A 89 19.20 -40.85 6.57
C LEU A 89 17.77 -40.38 6.89
N GLU A 90 16.93 -41.33 7.27
CA GLU A 90 15.53 -41.06 7.59
C GLU A 90 15.38 -40.28 8.88
N GLU A 91 16.22 -40.60 9.88
CA GLU A 91 16.28 -39.89 11.15
C GLU A 91 16.57 -38.40 10.94
N VAL A 92 17.56 -38.06 10.11
CA VAL A 92 17.91 -36.67 9.79
C VAL A 92 16.75 -35.93 9.13
N LYS A 93 16.12 -36.55 8.11
CA LYS A 93 14.95 -35.95 7.43
C LYS A 93 13.75 -35.77 8.37
N TRP A 94 13.52 -36.76 9.25
CA TRP A 94 12.44 -36.72 10.22
C TRP A 94 12.70 -35.63 11.27
N ASN A 95 13.91 -35.56 11.81
CA ASN A 95 14.35 -34.56 12.78
C ASN A 95 14.21 -33.14 12.22
N PHE A 96 14.71 -32.90 11.00
CA PHE A 96 14.58 -31.61 10.32
C PHE A 96 13.11 -31.19 10.14
N LYS A 97 12.26 -32.12 9.66
CA LYS A 97 10.83 -31.86 9.45
C LYS A 97 10.06 -31.55 10.74
N ASN A 98 10.55 -32.02 11.89
CA ASN A 98 9.94 -31.79 13.20
C ASN A 98 10.69 -30.74 14.04
N GLY A 99 11.67 -30.03 13.47
CA GLY A 99 12.38 -28.95 14.15
C GLY A 99 13.36 -29.41 15.23
N LYS A 100 13.74 -30.69 15.25
CA LYS A 100 14.76 -31.23 16.15
C LYS A 100 16.13 -31.16 15.49
N THR A 101 16.60 -29.95 15.22
CA THR A 101 17.83 -29.71 14.46
C THR A 101 18.99 -29.34 15.37
N ASP A 102 20.11 -30.06 15.23
CA ASP A 102 21.37 -29.71 15.88
C ASP A 102 22.28 -29.01 14.85
N PHE A 103 22.43 -27.69 14.97
CA PHE A 103 23.18 -26.90 14.01
C PHE A 103 24.70 -27.14 14.05
N SER A 104 25.22 -27.86 15.05
CA SER A 104 26.61 -28.33 15.01
C SER A 104 26.85 -29.27 13.83
N ASN A 105 25.85 -30.06 13.45
CA ASN A 105 25.91 -30.91 12.27
C ASN A 105 25.61 -30.10 10.99
N ILE A 106 26.55 -30.14 10.05
CA ILE A 106 26.49 -29.43 8.78
C ILE A 106 25.25 -29.76 7.94
N ILE A 107 24.73 -31.00 8.00
CA ILE A 107 23.58 -31.41 7.19
C ILE A 107 22.34 -30.57 7.49
N TYR A 108 22.06 -30.26 8.76
CA TYR A 108 20.89 -29.47 9.13
C TYR A 108 21.03 -28.02 8.66
N ARG A 109 22.24 -27.46 8.69
CA ARG A 109 22.53 -26.13 8.16
C ARG A 109 22.32 -26.06 6.65
N THR A 110 22.85 -27.05 5.91
CA THR A 110 22.65 -27.16 4.46
C THR A 110 21.18 -27.34 4.10
N MET A 111 20.43 -28.17 4.83
CA MET A 111 19.00 -28.35 4.59
C MET A 111 18.20 -27.07 4.86
N LEU A 112 18.58 -26.29 5.88
CA LEU A 112 17.97 -25.00 6.19
C LEU A 112 18.29 -23.96 5.10
N GLU A 113 19.54 -23.93 4.62
CA GLU A 113 19.96 -23.12 3.48
C GLU A 113 19.18 -23.46 2.20
N GLU A 114 19.04 -24.75 1.87
CA GLU A 114 18.24 -25.20 0.73
C GLU A 114 16.76 -24.80 0.87
N GLN A 115 16.21 -24.83 2.09
CA GLN A 115 14.83 -24.38 2.33
C GLN A 115 14.69 -22.87 2.13
N PHE A 116 15.65 -22.08 2.61
CA PHE A 116 15.70 -20.63 2.41
C PHE A 116 15.82 -20.28 0.93
N ARG A 117 16.75 -20.92 0.20
CA ARG A 117 17.02 -20.68 -1.22
C ARG A 117 15.87 -21.04 -2.15
N LYS A 118 14.91 -21.86 -1.72
CA LYS A 118 13.76 -22.28 -2.54
C LYS A 118 12.74 -21.17 -2.72
N ARG A 119 11.97 -20.86 -1.69
CA ARG A 119 10.82 -19.93 -1.78
C ARG A 119 11.01 -18.65 -0.96
N PRO A 120 11.53 -18.70 0.28
CA PRO A 120 11.76 -17.49 1.06
C PRO A 120 12.67 -16.47 0.35
N LEU A 121 13.82 -16.92 -0.17
CA LEU A 121 14.75 -16.05 -0.89
C LEU A 121 14.12 -15.43 -2.14
N GLU A 122 13.39 -16.22 -2.94
CA GLU A 122 12.70 -15.73 -4.14
C GLU A 122 11.72 -14.60 -3.80
N ILE A 123 10.96 -14.75 -2.72
CA ILE A 123 9.99 -13.74 -2.29
C ILE A 123 10.70 -12.48 -1.82
N VAL A 124 11.70 -12.60 -0.94
CA VAL A 124 12.46 -11.44 -0.44
C VAL A 124 13.08 -10.66 -1.60
N MET A 125 13.76 -11.35 -2.53
CA MET A 125 14.40 -10.69 -3.66
C MET A 125 13.39 -10.12 -4.65
N GLN A 126 12.30 -10.84 -4.95
CA GLN A 126 11.23 -10.32 -5.81
C GLN A 126 10.64 -9.03 -5.24
N ARG A 127 10.33 -9.02 -3.93
CA ARG A 127 9.74 -7.87 -3.25
C ARG A 127 10.73 -6.71 -3.18
N ALA A 128 12.00 -6.97 -2.87
CA ALA A 128 13.04 -5.95 -2.81
C ALA A 128 13.19 -5.21 -4.15
N HIS A 129 13.08 -5.92 -5.29
CA HIS A 129 13.08 -5.29 -6.62
C HIS A 129 11.76 -4.61 -6.97
N GLN A 130 10.61 -5.25 -6.73
CA GLN A 130 9.29 -4.69 -7.06
C GLN A 130 8.96 -3.42 -6.28
N MET A 131 9.46 -3.31 -5.05
CA MET A 131 9.23 -2.17 -4.16
C MET A 131 10.44 -1.24 -4.09
N PHE A 132 11.36 -1.34 -5.06
CA PHE A 132 12.52 -0.46 -5.22
C PHE A 132 13.45 -0.33 -4.01
N VAL A 133 13.42 -1.28 -3.06
CA VAL A 133 14.46 -1.37 -2.00
C VAL A 133 15.84 -1.46 -2.64
N ILE A 134 15.91 -2.25 -3.72
CA ILE A 134 16.99 -2.23 -4.70
C ILE A 134 16.39 -1.56 -5.96
N PRO A 135 16.86 -0.36 -6.39
CA PRO A 135 18.16 0.24 -6.09
C PRO A 135 18.16 1.40 -5.06
N ASP A 136 17.01 1.82 -4.52
CA ASP A 136 16.92 3.09 -3.77
C ASP A 136 17.79 3.10 -2.51
N VAL A 137 17.81 1.97 -1.79
CA VAL A 137 18.50 1.83 -0.51
C VAL A 137 19.79 1.02 -0.64
N ILE A 138 19.74 -0.09 -1.37
CA ILE A 138 20.87 -1.01 -1.54
C ILE A 138 21.39 -0.95 -2.98
N ASP A 139 22.71 -0.91 -3.14
CA ASP A 139 23.35 -0.96 -4.45
C ASP A 139 23.24 -2.36 -5.10
N PRO A 140 22.60 -2.49 -6.28
CA PRO A 140 22.51 -3.78 -6.99
C PRO A 140 23.88 -4.37 -7.36
N ASN A 141 24.94 -3.54 -7.45
CA ASN A 141 26.28 -4.04 -7.76
C ASN A 141 26.94 -4.74 -6.57
N THR A 142 26.66 -4.30 -5.34
CA THR A 142 27.23 -4.87 -4.11
C THR A 142 26.35 -5.97 -3.53
N PHE A 143 25.03 -5.93 -3.78
CA PHE A 143 24.07 -6.90 -3.28
C PHE A 143 23.30 -7.58 -4.42
N LYS A 144 23.74 -8.78 -4.79
CA LYS A 144 23.07 -9.60 -5.82
C LYS A 144 21.95 -10.48 -5.25
N SER A 145 22.16 -11.02 -4.05
CA SER A 145 21.24 -11.94 -3.39
C SER A 145 21.53 -11.97 -1.89
N ALA A 146 20.49 -12.16 -1.08
CA ALA A 146 20.66 -12.45 0.33
C ALA A 146 21.38 -13.79 0.52
N THR A 147 22.38 -13.81 1.41
CA THR A 147 23.14 -15.00 1.82
C THR A 147 22.78 -15.43 3.24
N VAL A 148 22.12 -14.56 4.00
CA VAL A 148 21.65 -14.77 5.36
C VAL A 148 20.13 -14.54 5.37
N GLN A 149 19.39 -15.35 6.12
CA GLN A 149 17.94 -15.16 6.28
C GLN A 149 17.68 -14.16 7.41
N LEU A 150 16.81 -13.19 7.15
CA LEU A 150 16.35 -12.20 8.13
C LEU A 150 14.83 -12.24 8.23
N ASP A 151 14.35 -12.66 9.40
CA ASP A 151 12.93 -12.70 9.73
C ASP A 151 12.61 -11.65 10.81
N ILE A 152 11.50 -10.94 10.62
CA ILE A 152 11.06 -9.84 11.50
C ILE A 152 9.72 -10.26 12.11
N THR A 153 9.61 -10.25 13.44
CA THR A 153 8.38 -10.62 14.15
C THR A 153 7.96 -9.50 15.10
N PHE A 154 6.71 -9.04 14.98
CA PHE A 154 6.11 -8.05 15.86
C PHE A 154 5.09 -8.71 16.77
N SER A 155 5.37 -8.77 18.07
CA SER A 155 4.49 -9.40 19.08
C SER A 155 3.07 -8.84 19.06
N ASP A 156 2.92 -7.54 18.78
CA ASP A 156 1.65 -6.83 18.80
C ASP A 156 0.86 -7.00 17.49
N PHE A 157 1.45 -7.63 16.46
CA PHE A 157 0.80 -7.89 15.18
C PHE A 157 0.45 -9.37 15.03
N ASN A 158 1.46 -10.24 15.07
CA ASN A 158 1.29 -11.67 14.97
C ASN A 158 2.48 -12.41 15.61
N GLU A 159 2.23 -13.63 16.04
CA GLU A 159 3.26 -14.51 16.62
C GLU A 159 4.21 -15.14 15.59
N GLU A 160 4.10 -14.76 14.32
CA GLU A 160 4.83 -15.30 13.17
C GLU A 160 5.63 -14.20 12.45
N PRO A 161 6.76 -14.56 11.80
CA PRO A 161 7.50 -13.64 10.96
C PRO A 161 6.64 -13.04 9.85
N ILE A 162 6.85 -11.75 9.59
CA ILE A 162 6.15 -11.03 8.54
C ILE A 162 6.72 -11.40 7.17
N GLU A 163 5.85 -11.47 6.15
CA GLU A 163 6.31 -11.55 4.76
C GLU A 163 6.84 -10.19 4.32
N SER A 164 8.00 -10.16 3.65
CA SER A 164 8.61 -8.91 3.21
C SER A 164 7.68 -8.09 2.30
N GLY A 165 7.55 -6.80 2.58
CA GLY A 165 6.69 -5.87 1.85
C GLY A 165 5.22 -5.83 2.33
N SER A 166 4.87 -6.60 3.36
CA SER A 166 3.55 -6.53 4.01
C SER A 166 3.27 -5.13 4.55
N VAL A 167 2.00 -4.70 4.53
CA VAL A 167 1.58 -3.44 5.15
C VAL A 167 1.14 -3.73 6.57
N ILE A 168 1.74 -3.04 7.55
CA ILE A 168 1.46 -3.18 8.96
C ILE A 168 1.05 -1.81 9.51
N PRO A 169 -0.11 -1.70 10.20
CA PRO A 169 -0.53 -0.45 10.82
C PRO A 169 0.51 0.07 11.84
N ALA A 170 0.70 1.39 11.89
CA ALA A 170 1.70 2.02 12.76
C ALA A 170 1.52 1.64 14.24
N LYS A 171 0.28 1.51 14.70
CA LYS A 171 -0.04 1.06 16.07
C LYS A 171 0.56 -0.30 16.45
N ASN A 172 0.74 -1.21 15.48
CA ASN A 172 1.22 -2.57 15.70
C ASN A 172 2.76 -2.68 15.63
N VAL A 173 3.43 -1.61 15.23
CA VAL A 173 4.91 -1.52 15.12
C VAL A 173 5.49 -0.49 16.09
N LYS A 174 4.71 -0.11 17.11
CA LYS A 174 5.14 0.79 18.18
C LYS A 174 6.32 0.23 18.97
N ASN A 175 6.30 -1.07 19.23
CA ASN A 175 7.39 -1.76 19.91
C ASN A 175 8.38 -2.36 18.90
N GLN A 176 9.65 -2.40 19.28
CA GLN A 176 10.71 -2.95 18.44
C GLN A 176 10.49 -4.45 18.17
N PRO A 177 10.68 -4.93 16.93
CA PRO A 177 10.45 -6.33 16.60
C PRO A 177 11.53 -7.25 17.20
N LEU A 178 11.18 -8.52 17.32
CA LEU A 178 12.14 -9.61 17.43
C LEU A 178 12.73 -9.90 16.06
N LEU A 179 14.06 -9.88 15.96
CA LEU A 179 14.76 -10.20 14.72
C LEU A 179 15.39 -11.58 14.83
N THR A 180 15.10 -12.44 13.86
CA THR A 180 15.71 -13.76 13.76
C THR A 180 16.65 -13.76 12.55
N ILE A 181 17.95 -13.88 12.81
CA ILE A 181 19.00 -13.82 11.79
C ILE A 181 19.64 -15.20 11.72
N THR A 182 19.42 -15.91 10.62
CA THR A 182 19.90 -17.29 10.46
C THR A 182 21.06 -17.34 9.48
N THR A 183 22.25 -17.68 9.99
CA THR A 183 23.45 -17.94 9.20
C THR A 183 23.59 -19.45 8.92
N PHE A 184 24.05 -19.81 7.73
CA PHE A 184 24.18 -21.21 7.30
C PHE A 184 25.58 -21.78 7.49
N LYS A 185 26.56 -20.92 7.79
CA LYS A 185 27.97 -21.27 8.02
C LYS A 185 28.41 -20.74 9.37
N GLU A 186 29.32 -21.46 10.03
CA GLU A 186 29.98 -20.94 11.21
C GLU A 186 30.80 -19.71 10.83
N THR A 187 30.60 -18.64 11.57
CA THR A 187 31.32 -17.38 11.39
C THR A 187 31.60 -16.77 12.75
N THR A 188 32.76 -16.15 12.89
CA THR A 188 33.11 -15.27 14.02
C THR A 188 33.01 -13.80 13.64
N GLU A 189 32.47 -13.52 12.45
CA GLU A 189 32.32 -12.16 11.94
C GLU A 189 31.28 -11.39 12.76
N LEU A 190 31.50 -10.07 12.86
CA LEU A 190 30.55 -9.14 13.43
C LEU A 190 29.67 -8.55 12.34
N PHE A 191 28.45 -8.18 12.73
CA PHE A 191 27.46 -7.63 11.82
C PHE A 191 26.91 -6.30 12.32
N THR A 192 26.30 -5.56 11.40
CA THR A 192 25.61 -4.29 11.65
C THR A 192 24.20 -4.41 11.12
N VAL A 193 23.21 -4.08 11.95
CA VAL A 193 21.79 -4.15 11.60
C VAL A 193 21.23 -2.73 11.58
N LEU A 194 20.63 -2.34 10.45
CA LEU A 194 20.07 -0.99 10.26
C LEU A 194 18.62 -1.10 9.81
N MET A 195 17.76 -0.24 10.34
CA MET A 195 16.39 -0.01 9.86
C MET A 195 16.30 1.39 9.29
N VAL A 196 15.90 1.52 8.03
CA VAL A 196 15.82 2.81 7.33
C VAL A 196 14.49 2.97 6.62
N ASP A 197 13.96 4.18 6.70
CA ASP A 197 12.82 4.67 5.94
C ASP A 197 13.31 5.62 4.83
N PRO A 198 13.21 5.24 3.54
CA PRO A 198 13.61 6.09 2.42
C PRO A 198 12.52 7.06 1.95
N ASP A 199 11.32 7.00 2.52
CA ASP A 199 10.13 7.65 1.99
C ASP A 199 9.69 8.86 2.83
N VAL A 200 10.57 9.36 3.72
CA VAL A 200 10.30 10.56 4.50
C VAL A 200 10.32 11.79 3.58
N PRO A 201 9.25 12.62 3.54
CA PRO A 201 9.22 13.82 2.72
C PRO A 201 10.33 14.82 3.09
N ASP A 202 10.99 15.35 2.06
CA ASP A 202 11.91 16.49 2.17
C ASP A 202 11.33 17.69 1.40
N GLU A 203 10.65 18.56 2.15
CA GLU A 203 10.02 19.77 1.64
C GLU A 203 11.02 20.73 1.00
N SER A 204 12.25 20.79 1.51
CA SER A 204 13.27 21.73 1.05
C SER A 204 13.75 21.40 -0.36
N ASN A 205 13.94 20.10 -0.63
CA ASN A 205 14.41 19.60 -1.92
C ASN A 205 13.29 19.10 -2.83
N LYS A 206 12.02 19.14 -2.37
CA LYS A 206 10.85 18.59 -3.07
C LYS A 206 11.06 17.14 -3.50
N SER A 207 11.64 16.35 -2.61
CA SER A 207 12.02 14.95 -2.81
C SER A 207 11.71 14.15 -1.55
N TYR A 208 12.22 12.92 -1.47
CA TYR A 208 12.27 12.11 -0.26
C TYR A 208 13.69 12.06 0.29
N LYS A 209 13.82 11.84 1.59
CA LYS A 209 15.09 11.63 2.30
C LYS A 209 15.06 10.33 3.10
N GLN A 210 16.25 9.76 3.32
CA GLN A 210 16.42 8.55 4.10
C GLN A 210 16.58 8.87 5.60
N THR A 211 15.77 8.23 6.44
CA THR A 211 15.85 8.35 7.90
C THR A 211 16.13 6.99 8.52
N CYS A 212 17.15 6.90 9.38
CA CYS A 212 17.47 5.73 10.17
C CYS A 212 16.63 5.68 11.45
N HIS A 213 15.85 4.61 11.56
CA HIS A 213 14.99 4.35 12.70
C HIS A 213 15.68 3.53 13.79
N PHE A 214 16.62 2.66 13.42
CA PHE A 214 17.35 1.81 14.35
C PHE A 214 18.71 1.43 13.80
N ALA A 215 19.73 1.41 14.65
CA ALA A 215 21.06 0.93 14.29
C ALA A 215 21.72 0.18 15.46
N ALA A 216 22.16 -1.04 15.19
CA ALA A 216 22.99 -1.83 16.09
C ALA A 216 24.29 -2.24 15.38
N VAL A 217 25.41 -2.05 16.05
CA VAL A 217 26.75 -2.38 15.55
C VAL A 217 27.37 -3.48 16.42
N ASN A 218 28.43 -4.09 15.90
CA ASN A 218 29.22 -5.10 16.61
C ASN A 218 28.37 -6.28 17.11
N VAL A 219 27.37 -6.69 16.33
CA VAL A 219 26.46 -7.76 16.72
C VAL A 219 27.11 -9.11 16.41
N PRO A 220 27.40 -9.94 17.43
CA PRO A 220 27.98 -11.26 17.21
C PRO A 220 26.87 -12.24 16.79
N PHE A 221 26.97 -12.78 15.58
CA PHE A 221 26.06 -13.83 15.12
C PHE A 221 26.63 -15.23 15.37
N SER A 222 25.81 -16.09 15.98
CA SER A 222 26.16 -17.48 16.24
C SER A 222 25.04 -18.37 15.77
N ILE A 223 25.38 -19.48 15.10
CA ILE A 223 24.43 -20.48 14.62
C ILE A 223 23.53 -21.07 15.73
N TYR A 224 23.96 -20.96 16.99
CA TYR A 224 23.25 -21.47 18.17
C TYR A 224 22.26 -20.46 18.74
N ASN A 225 22.46 -19.16 18.49
CA ASN A 225 21.61 -18.09 19.00
C ASN A 225 21.18 -17.20 17.83
N ASN A 226 20.09 -17.57 17.17
CA ASN A 226 19.62 -16.86 15.99
C ASN A 226 18.50 -15.85 16.31
N GLU A 227 17.99 -15.86 17.54
CA GLU A 227 16.94 -14.94 18.00
C GLU A 227 17.56 -13.82 18.82
N TYR A 228 17.41 -12.60 18.32
CA TYR A 228 18.01 -11.43 18.92
C TYR A 228 16.93 -10.48 19.39
N LYS A 229 16.81 -10.35 20.71
CA LYS A 229 16.02 -9.30 21.31
C LYS A 229 16.75 -7.96 21.20
N PRO A 230 16.02 -6.86 21.06
CA PRO A 230 16.56 -5.50 20.97
C PRO A 230 17.71 -5.15 21.91
N LEU A 231 17.60 -5.54 23.19
CA LEU A 231 18.56 -5.19 24.24
C LEU A 231 19.77 -6.14 24.30
N GLU A 232 19.73 -7.23 23.54
CA GLU A 232 20.77 -8.26 23.48
C GLU A 232 21.56 -8.18 22.16
N MET A 233 21.20 -7.23 21.27
CA MET A 233 21.87 -6.97 19.99
C MET A 233 23.09 -6.06 20.14
N GLY A 234 24.24 -6.63 20.52
CA GLY A 234 25.54 -5.94 20.44
C GLY A 234 25.54 -4.54 21.08
N GLU A 235 26.13 -3.57 20.38
CA GLU A 235 26.16 -2.16 20.78
C GLU A 235 25.11 -1.34 20.00
N ILE A 236 24.17 -0.73 20.71
CA ILE A 236 23.11 0.10 20.09
C ILE A 236 23.68 1.48 19.75
N ALA A 237 23.69 1.79 18.45
CA ALA A 237 24.11 3.09 17.94
C ALA A 237 22.96 4.10 17.84
N LEU A 238 21.76 3.63 17.45
CA LEU A 238 20.54 4.42 17.44
C LEU A 238 19.39 3.59 17.99
N ASP A 239 18.74 4.11 19.04
CA ASP A 239 17.55 3.51 19.62
C ASP A 239 16.42 3.42 18.60
N TYR A 240 15.61 2.37 18.75
CA TYR A 240 14.45 2.15 17.90
C TYR A 240 13.48 3.32 17.97
N LEU A 241 13.27 3.94 16.81
CA LEU A 241 12.25 4.93 16.60
C LEU A 241 11.08 4.25 15.87
N PRO A 242 9.90 4.18 16.50
CA PRO A 242 8.73 3.57 15.87
C PRO A 242 8.42 4.19 14.50
N PRO A 243 7.94 3.42 13.52
CA PRO A 243 7.35 3.94 12.29
C PRO A 243 6.31 5.03 12.56
N HIS A 244 6.44 6.18 11.90
CA HIS A 244 5.55 7.33 12.09
C HIS A 244 5.32 8.08 10.76
N PRO A 245 4.78 7.40 9.73
CA PRO A 245 4.51 8.03 8.44
C PRO A 245 3.51 9.19 8.56
N GLU A 246 3.82 10.32 7.94
CA GLU A 246 3.01 11.53 8.04
C GLU A 246 1.62 11.40 7.39
N ASN A 247 0.63 12.13 7.91
CA ASN A 247 -0.72 12.07 7.35
C ASN A 247 -0.72 12.61 5.91
N GLY A 248 -1.22 11.80 4.97
CA GLY A 248 -1.38 12.17 3.56
C GLY A 248 -0.16 11.89 2.68
N THR A 249 0.90 11.29 3.23
CA THR A 249 1.91 10.58 2.41
C THR A 249 1.38 9.20 1.98
N ASP A 250 2.05 8.59 1.00
CA ASP A 250 1.79 7.17 0.68
C ASP A 250 2.42 6.27 1.75
N LYS A 251 2.38 4.95 1.59
CA LYS A 251 3.03 3.99 2.49
C LYS A 251 4.54 4.17 2.52
N HIS A 252 5.11 4.31 3.70
CA HIS A 252 6.55 4.35 3.92
C HIS A 252 7.13 2.93 4.02
N ARG A 253 8.30 2.69 3.43
CA ARG A 253 9.03 1.41 3.45
C ARG A 253 10.02 1.39 4.59
N TYR A 254 9.83 0.50 5.56
CA TYR A 254 10.76 0.31 6.67
C TYR A 254 11.64 -0.90 6.41
N ILE A 255 12.89 -0.63 6.02
CA ILE A 255 13.80 -1.62 5.46
C ILE A 255 14.88 -1.96 6.47
N TYR A 256 14.94 -3.23 6.87
CA TYR A 256 16.04 -3.78 7.63
C TYR A 256 17.10 -4.34 6.69
N VAL A 257 18.35 -3.92 6.89
CA VAL A 257 19.50 -4.44 6.18
C VAL A 257 20.54 -4.91 7.19
N VAL A 258 21.04 -6.13 6.98
CA VAL A 258 22.14 -6.69 7.75
C VAL A 258 23.41 -6.60 6.90
N TYR A 259 24.44 -6.00 7.47
CA TYR A 259 25.74 -5.87 6.87
C TYR A 259 26.77 -6.71 7.62
N ARG A 260 27.65 -7.36 6.88
CA ARG A 260 28.86 -7.98 7.39
C ARG A 260 29.97 -6.95 7.54
N GLN A 261 30.69 -6.97 8.66
CA GLN A 261 31.79 -6.07 8.96
C GLN A 261 33.15 -6.67 8.58
N GLY A 262 33.69 -6.33 7.39
CA GLY A 262 35.05 -6.65 6.95
C GLY A 262 35.46 -8.14 6.95
N GLU A 263 36.66 -8.46 6.47
CA GLU A 263 37.24 -9.83 6.55
C GLU A 263 37.96 -10.09 7.88
N ASN A 264 38.32 -9.05 8.65
CA ASN A 264 39.21 -9.15 9.82
C ASN A 264 38.57 -8.75 11.17
N GLY A 265 37.23 -8.67 11.27
CA GLY A 265 36.52 -8.60 12.55
C GLY A 265 36.71 -7.35 13.45
N ASP A 266 37.61 -6.43 13.11
CA ASP A 266 38.03 -5.30 13.97
C ASP A 266 37.58 -3.91 13.47
N LEU A 267 36.45 -3.79 12.78
CA LEU A 267 35.86 -2.48 12.52
C LEU A 267 35.34 -1.90 13.84
N LYS A 268 36.12 -1.01 14.47
CA LYS A 268 35.69 -0.25 15.66
C LYS A 268 34.66 0.80 15.25
N LEU A 269 33.41 0.38 15.13
CA LEU A 269 32.29 1.27 14.90
C LEU A 269 31.92 1.96 16.21
N ASN A 270 31.97 3.30 16.22
CA ASN A 270 31.53 4.09 17.36
C ASN A 270 30.04 4.42 17.24
N ALA A 271 29.25 4.14 18.28
CA ALA A 271 27.83 4.51 18.34
C ALA A 271 27.58 6.01 18.09
N SER A 272 28.50 6.89 18.51
CA SER A 272 28.38 8.35 18.39
C SER A 272 28.48 8.90 16.97
N GLU A 273 28.94 8.11 15.99
CA GLU A 273 29.07 8.52 14.58
C GLU A 273 27.79 8.29 13.75
N TRP A 274 26.71 7.87 14.41
CA TRP A 274 25.44 7.57 13.75
C TRP A 274 24.46 8.74 13.90
N SER A 275 23.83 9.08 12.77
CA SER A 275 22.76 10.08 12.68
C SER A 275 21.51 9.42 12.13
N ARG A 276 20.35 9.96 12.49
CA ARG A 276 19.08 9.54 11.88
C ARG A 276 18.98 10.00 10.43
N ASP A 277 19.58 11.12 10.04
CA ASP A 277 19.65 11.53 8.63
C ASP A 277 20.86 10.85 7.99
N ILE A 278 20.63 9.89 7.09
CA ILE A 278 21.71 9.05 6.54
C ILE A 278 21.41 8.56 5.13
N SER A 279 22.41 8.61 4.25
CA SER A 279 22.44 7.84 3.01
C SER A 279 23.08 6.48 3.29
N LEU A 280 22.30 5.39 3.23
CA LEU A 280 22.83 4.05 3.52
C LEU A 280 23.95 3.63 2.57
N ARG A 281 23.87 4.04 1.30
CA ARG A 281 24.89 3.75 0.29
C ARG A 281 26.23 4.40 0.64
N GLU A 282 26.21 5.68 1.01
CA GLU A 282 27.43 6.41 1.39
C GLU A 282 28.02 5.86 2.69
N LYS A 283 27.16 5.60 3.69
CA LYS A 283 27.62 5.07 4.98
C LYS A 283 28.20 3.67 4.85
N SER A 284 27.56 2.78 4.08
CA SER A 284 28.07 1.42 3.87
C SER A 284 29.41 1.42 3.14
N GLN A 285 29.59 2.28 2.13
CA GLN A 285 30.87 2.45 1.45
C GLN A 285 31.95 3.03 2.37
N SER A 286 31.63 4.07 3.17
CA SER A 286 32.61 4.69 4.07
C SER A 286 33.11 3.73 5.16
N LEU A 287 32.25 2.81 5.60
CA LEU A 287 32.56 1.86 6.66
C LEU A 287 33.00 0.48 6.13
N GLY A 288 33.07 0.29 4.80
CA GLY A 288 33.45 -0.99 4.20
C GLY A 288 32.47 -2.13 4.50
N LEU A 289 31.18 -1.82 4.65
CA LEU A 289 30.13 -2.76 5.00
C LEU A 289 29.61 -3.50 3.77
N THR A 290 29.45 -4.82 3.87
CA THR A 290 28.88 -5.64 2.79
C THR A 290 27.48 -6.11 3.16
N PRO A 291 26.42 -5.76 2.40
CA PRO A 291 25.06 -6.23 2.69
C PRO A 291 24.95 -7.76 2.49
N VAL A 292 24.32 -8.45 3.45
CA VAL A 292 24.16 -9.93 3.42
C VAL A 292 22.71 -10.40 3.57
N ALA A 293 21.84 -9.58 4.18
CA ALA A 293 20.41 -9.86 4.28
C ALA A 293 19.59 -8.57 4.18
N VAL A 294 18.35 -8.73 3.70
CA VAL A 294 17.35 -7.67 3.66
C VAL A 294 15.98 -8.25 3.98
N SER A 295 15.18 -7.52 4.74
CA SER A 295 13.75 -7.77 4.95
C SER A 295 13.09 -6.47 5.35
N PHE A 296 11.81 -6.30 5.06
CA PHE A 296 11.17 -5.00 5.20
C PHE A 296 9.66 -5.12 5.27
N PHE A 297 9.01 -4.08 5.74
CA PHE A 297 7.57 -3.94 5.72
C PHE A 297 7.21 -2.51 5.33
N ARG A 298 5.93 -2.23 5.15
CA ARG A 298 5.42 -0.90 4.90
C ARG A 298 4.46 -0.50 6.00
N SER A 299 4.43 0.77 6.33
CA SER A 299 3.43 1.33 7.24
C SER A 299 2.81 2.58 6.62
N GLU A 300 1.57 2.84 6.97
CA GLU A 300 0.82 4.03 6.57
C GLU A 300 0.32 4.75 7.81
N TRP A 301 -0.06 6.01 7.63
CA TRP A 301 -0.57 6.83 8.72
C TRP A 301 -1.81 6.16 9.34
N ASP A 302 -1.82 6.10 10.67
CA ASP A 302 -3.01 5.87 11.48
C ASP A 302 -3.03 6.87 12.63
N SER A 303 -4.14 6.92 13.38
CA SER A 303 -4.29 7.92 14.46
C SER A 303 -3.25 7.80 15.58
N SER A 304 -2.61 6.63 15.76
CA SER A 304 -1.57 6.46 16.80
C SER A 304 -0.26 7.16 16.44
N VAL A 305 -0.06 7.50 15.16
CA VAL A 305 1.07 8.31 14.71
C VAL A 305 0.94 9.73 15.24
N ASP A 306 -0.26 10.31 15.22
CA ASP A 306 -0.50 11.66 15.74
C ASP A 306 -0.18 11.73 17.25
N ASP A 307 -0.60 10.69 18.01
CA ASP A 307 -0.25 10.54 19.42
C ASP A 307 1.26 10.46 19.62
N PHE A 308 1.98 9.73 18.76
CA PHE A 308 3.44 9.62 18.82
C PHE A 308 4.14 10.97 18.55
N TYR A 309 3.70 11.75 17.57
CA TYR A 309 4.23 13.09 17.29
C TYR A 309 4.05 14.02 18.49
N HIS A 310 2.87 13.98 19.11
CA HIS A 310 2.57 14.81 20.27
C HIS A 310 3.34 14.37 21.52
N ASP A 311 3.22 13.09 21.89
CA ASP A 311 3.66 12.58 23.20
C ASP A 311 5.15 12.28 23.25
N VAL A 312 5.74 11.85 22.13
CA VAL A 312 7.16 11.43 22.06
C VAL A 312 8.02 12.48 21.39
N LEU A 313 7.60 13.01 20.23
CA LEU A 313 8.39 13.99 19.50
C LEU A 313 8.17 15.43 19.98
N GLY A 314 7.09 15.71 20.70
CA GLY A 314 6.73 17.07 21.15
C GLY A 314 6.46 18.02 19.98
N LYS A 315 6.00 17.50 18.84
CA LYS A 315 5.76 18.25 17.60
C LYS A 315 4.31 18.12 17.15
N VAL A 316 3.82 19.13 16.44
CA VAL A 316 2.55 19.03 15.73
C VAL A 316 2.74 18.12 14.51
N PRO A 317 1.92 17.06 14.32
CA PRO A 317 2.05 16.17 13.18
C PRO A 317 1.81 16.94 11.86
N PRO A 318 2.75 16.91 10.91
CA PRO A 318 2.56 17.52 9.59
C PRO A 318 1.48 16.77 8.80
N LYS A 319 0.76 17.49 7.95
CA LYS A 319 -0.31 16.95 7.09
C LYS A 319 -0.06 17.34 5.64
N PHE A 320 0.11 16.34 4.78
CA PHE A 320 0.31 16.51 3.35
C PHE A 320 -1.03 16.34 2.64
N VAL A 321 -1.64 17.44 2.25
CA VAL A 321 -2.88 17.40 1.48
C VAL A 321 -2.52 17.40 0.00
N PRO A 322 -3.11 16.52 -0.84
CA PRO A 322 -2.99 16.63 -2.28
C PRO A 322 -3.43 18.02 -2.73
N VAL A 323 -2.52 18.84 -3.23
CA VAL A 323 -2.87 20.13 -3.82
C VAL A 323 -3.59 19.84 -5.14
N PRO A 324 -4.82 20.33 -5.38
CA PRO A 324 -5.50 20.17 -6.66
C PRO A 324 -4.80 21.03 -7.73
N ALA A 325 -3.67 20.56 -8.22
CA ALA A 325 -2.90 21.17 -9.29
C ALA A 325 -3.18 20.44 -10.61
N HIS A 326 -3.45 21.21 -11.67
CA HIS A 326 -3.57 20.66 -13.00
C HIS A 326 -2.20 20.12 -13.47
N ARG A 327 -2.21 18.95 -14.11
CA ARG A 327 -1.07 18.38 -14.82
C ARG A 327 -1.52 18.07 -16.25
N ASP A 328 -0.70 18.44 -17.22
CA ASP A 328 -1.00 18.21 -18.63
C ASP A 328 -1.16 16.71 -18.91
N SER A 329 -2.31 16.32 -19.44
CA SER A 329 -2.61 14.96 -19.88
C SER A 329 -2.83 14.91 -21.40
N ALA A 330 -2.89 13.70 -21.96
CA ALA A 330 -3.16 13.52 -23.39
C ALA A 330 -4.51 14.13 -23.82
N PHE A 331 -5.49 14.21 -22.92
CA PHE A 331 -6.86 14.69 -23.19
C PHE A 331 -7.19 16.03 -22.52
N ASN A 332 -6.29 16.58 -21.69
CA ASN A 332 -6.46 17.86 -21.01
C ASN A 332 -5.12 18.61 -20.93
N ASN A 333 -4.85 19.48 -21.91
CA ASN A 333 -3.61 20.25 -22.02
C ASN A 333 -3.88 21.55 -22.82
N PRO A 334 -2.98 22.55 -22.81
CA PRO A 334 -3.25 23.85 -23.42
C PRO A 334 -3.32 23.82 -24.96
N ASN A 335 -2.87 22.74 -25.60
CA ASN A 335 -2.89 22.61 -27.05
C ASN A 335 -4.26 22.13 -27.58
N ILE A 336 -5.09 21.52 -26.74
CA ILE A 336 -6.45 21.12 -27.10
C ILE A 336 -7.35 22.36 -27.09
N LYS A 337 -7.77 22.79 -28.27
CA LYS A 337 -8.57 24.01 -28.45
C LYS A 337 -10.06 23.70 -28.33
N PHE A 338 -10.76 24.54 -27.58
CA PHE A 338 -12.21 24.59 -27.55
C PHE A 338 -12.71 25.84 -28.30
N THR A 339 -13.86 25.73 -28.95
CA THR A 339 -14.59 26.85 -29.56
C THR A 339 -16.09 26.66 -29.40
N PHE A 340 -16.83 27.74 -29.15
CA PHE A 340 -18.30 27.67 -29.16
C PHE A 340 -18.84 27.31 -30.55
N THR A 341 -19.94 26.57 -30.58
CA THR A 341 -20.75 26.42 -31.80
C THR A 341 -21.32 27.79 -32.20
N PRO A 342 -21.68 28.01 -33.47
CA PRO A 342 -22.25 29.30 -33.91
C PRO A 342 -23.47 29.73 -33.08
N GLU A 343 -24.31 28.78 -32.69
CA GLU A 343 -25.48 29.01 -31.83
C GLU A 343 -25.07 29.45 -30.42
N ASN A 344 -24.18 28.70 -29.76
CA ASN A 344 -23.72 29.04 -28.42
C ASN A 344 -22.89 30.32 -28.38
N LEU A 345 -22.22 30.67 -29.48
CA LEU A 345 -21.52 31.95 -29.59
C LEU A 345 -22.50 33.12 -29.55
N GLU A 346 -23.68 32.99 -30.15
CA GLU A 346 -24.70 34.03 -30.10
C GLU A 346 -25.32 34.15 -28.71
N ILE A 347 -25.57 33.01 -28.04
CA ILE A 347 -25.98 32.99 -26.63
C ILE A 347 -24.92 33.65 -25.74
N ALA A 348 -23.64 33.35 -25.97
CA ALA A 348 -22.52 33.94 -25.23
C ALA A 348 -22.46 35.47 -25.38
N LYS A 349 -22.71 36.00 -26.59
CA LYS A 349 -22.83 37.45 -26.80
C LYS A 349 -24.00 38.04 -26.02
N ASN A 350 -25.17 37.39 -26.07
CA ASN A 350 -26.35 37.83 -25.32
C ASN A 350 -26.13 37.82 -23.81
N ILE A 351 -25.39 36.84 -23.29
CA ILE A 351 -24.96 36.82 -21.88
C ILE A 351 -24.08 38.03 -21.56
N CYS A 352 -23.10 38.34 -22.41
CA CYS A 352 -22.22 39.49 -22.21
C CYS A 352 -23.00 40.82 -22.19
N LEU A 353 -24.05 40.96 -23.00
CA LEU A 353 -24.90 42.16 -23.04
C LEU A 353 -25.68 42.43 -21.75
N LYS A 354 -25.85 41.42 -20.87
CA LYS A 354 -26.48 41.60 -19.56
C LYS A 354 -25.62 42.42 -18.59
N TYR A 355 -24.34 42.60 -18.90
CA TYR A 355 -23.39 43.30 -18.05
C TYR A 355 -22.89 44.57 -18.73
N PRO A 356 -22.62 45.65 -17.97
CA PRO A 356 -22.00 46.84 -18.53
C PRO A 356 -20.66 46.51 -19.21
N PRO A 357 -20.29 47.19 -20.31
CA PRO A 357 -19.06 46.88 -21.06
C PRO A 357 -17.79 46.85 -20.21
N GLN A 358 -17.66 47.75 -19.24
CA GLN A 358 -16.52 47.82 -18.31
C GLN A 358 -16.45 46.64 -17.33
N TYR A 359 -17.54 45.88 -17.17
CA TYR A 359 -17.65 44.73 -16.26
C TYR A 359 -17.92 43.43 -17.02
N LYS A 360 -17.49 43.31 -18.28
CA LYS A 360 -17.62 42.10 -19.12
C LYS A 360 -17.16 40.81 -18.39
N LYS A 361 -16.16 40.90 -17.52
CA LYS A 361 -15.64 39.79 -16.68
C LYS A 361 -16.71 39.16 -15.77
N ALA A 362 -17.78 39.87 -15.42
CA ALA A 362 -18.89 39.35 -14.62
C ALA A 362 -19.68 38.24 -15.33
N ALA A 363 -19.56 38.12 -16.66
CA ALA A 363 -20.16 37.06 -17.45
C ALA A 363 -19.44 35.69 -17.33
N LEU A 364 -18.37 35.59 -16.53
CA LEU A 364 -17.52 34.40 -16.44
C LEU A 364 -18.27 33.12 -16.07
N ILE A 365 -19.01 33.11 -14.97
CA ILE A 365 -19.72 31.91 -14.49
C ILE A 365 -20.75 31.42 -15.53
N PRO A 366 -21.66 32.28 -16.06
CA PRO A 366 -22.59 31.85 -17.10
C PRO A 366 -21.93 31.34 -18.38
N LEU A 367 -20.80 31.93 -18.79
CA LEU A 367 -20.07 31.49 -20.00
C LEU A 367 -19.34 30.16 -19.79
N LEU A 368 -18.73 29.95 -18.62
CA LEU A 368 -18.16 28.66 -18.26
C LEU A 368 -19.25 27.59 -18.20
N HIS A 369 -20.41 27.91 -17.63
CA HIS A 369 -21.53 26.98 -17.55
C HIS A 369 -22.04 26.60 -18.96
N LEU A 370 -22.18 27.58 -19.85
CA LEU A 370 -22.54 27.34 -21.25
C LEU A 370 -21.48 26.49 -21.97
N ALA A 371 -20.20 26.75 -21.74
CA ALA A 371 -19.11 25.98 -22.34
C ALA A 371 -19.07 24.54 -21.84
N GLN A 372 -19.27 24.32 -20.53
CA GLN A 372 -19.42 23.01 -19.94
C GLN A 372 -20.62 22.26 -20.53
N LYS A 373 -21.77 22.92 -20.74
CA LYS A 373 -22.93 22.29 -21.36
C LYS A 373 -22.67 21.84 -22.80
N GLN A 374 -21.86 22.59 -23.56
CA GLN A 374 -21.47 22.21 -24.92
C GLN A 374 -20.42 21.08 -24.94
N TYR A 375 -19.41 21.15 -24.07
CA TYR A 375 -18.26 20.24 -24.09
C TYR A 375 -18.44 19.00 -23.19
N GLY A 376 -19.38 19.04 -22.25
CA GLY A 376 -19.63 18.05 -21.20
C GLY A 376 -18.91 18.35 -19.87
N TRP A 377 -17.80 19.07 -19.91
CA TRP A 377 -16.96 19.40 -18.75
C TRP A 377 -16.10 20.65 -19.04
N THR A 378 -15.41 21.16 -18.02
CA THR A 378 -14.60 22.39 -18.06
C THR A 378 -13.11 22.05 -18.17
N SER A 379 -12.65 21.71 -19.37
CA SER A 379 -11.23 21.44 -19.66
C SER A 379 -10.35 22.70 -19.65
N LEU A 380 -9.03 22.52 -19.64
CA LEU A 380 -8.09 23.65 -19.73
C LEU A 380 -8.29 24.49 -21.00
N GLY A 381 -8.60 23.84 -22.13
CA GLY A 381 -8.94 24.51 -23.39
C GLY A 381 -10.20 25.37 -23.29
N VAL A 382 -11.24 24.87 -22.60
CA VAL A 382 -12.48 25.62 -22.33
C VAL A 382 -12.19 26.86 -21.49
N MET A 383 -11.46 26.69 -20.38
CA MET A 383 -11.11 27.80 -19.48
C MET A 383 -10.32 28.89 -20.20
N ASN A 384 -9.31 28.49 -20.98
CA ASN A 384 -8.49 29.42 -21.76
C ASN A 384 -9.28 30.15 -22.85
N TYR A 385 -10.21 29.45 -23.50
CA TYR A 385 -11.08 30.07 -24.51
C TYR A 385 -11.99 31.14 -23.88
N VAL A 386 -12.62 30.86 -22.74
CA VAL A 386 -13.48 31.82 -22.04
C VAL A 386 -12.66 33.00 -21.50
N ALA A 387 -11.46 32.75 -20.97
CA ALA A 387 -10.53 33.80 -20.55
C ALA A 387 -10.21 34.77 -21.70
N LYS A 388 -9.95 34.22 -22.90
CA LYS A 388 -9.70 35.00 -24.12
C LYS A 388 -10.94 35.78 -24.56
N LEU A 389 -12.12 35.16 -24.54
CA LEU A 389 -13.38 35.80 -24.92
C LEU A 389 -13.70 37.01 -24.02
N LEU A 390 -13.36 36.92 -22.73
CA LEU A 390 -13.57 37.96 -21.72
C LEU A 390 -12.39 38.94 -21.55
N GLU A 391 -11.31 38.76 -22.31
CA GLU A 391 -10.10 39.58 -22.25
C GLU A 391 -9.54 39.67 -20.81
N MET A 392 -9.44 38.52 -20.15
CA MET A 392 -8.95 38.43 -18.77
C MET A 392 -7.85 37.37 -18.60
N PRO A 393 -7.00 37.48 -17.57
CA PRO A 393 -5.98 36.48 -17.30
C PRO A 393 -6.61 35.09 -17.04
N PRO A 394 -6.10 34.00 -17.63
CA PRO A 394 -6.62 32.65 -17.41
C PRO A 394 -6.66 32.22 -15.95
N MET A 395 -5.71 32.70 -15.14
CA MET A 395 -5.65 32.38 -13.72
C MET A 395 -6.95 32.72 -12.97
N ARG A 396 -7.62 33.83 -13.33
CA ARG A 396 -8.91 34.20 -12.72
C ARG A 396 -10.04 33.23 -13.09
N VAL A 397 -9.96 32.63 -14.26
CA VAL A 397 -10.88 31.57 -14.69
C VAL A 397 -10.60 30.29 -13.92
N TYR A 398 -9.33 29.95 -13.71
CA TYR A 398 -8.93 28.78 -12.93
C TYR A 398 -9.39 28.88 -11.48
N GLU A 399 -9.20 30.04 -10.84
CA GLU A 399 -9.70 30.33 -9.48
C GLU A 399 -11.20 30.01 -9.38
N VAL A 400 -12.02 30.54 -10.29
CA VAL A 400 -13.47 30.32 -10.31
C VAL A 400 -13.83 28.86 -10.56
N ALA A 401 -13.18 28.21 -11.54
CA ALA A 401 -13.43 26.80 -11.85
C ALA A 401 -13.01 25.84 -10.73
N THR A 402 -12.05 26.24 -9.89
CA THR A 402 -11.65 25.47 -8.69
C THR A 402 -12.53 25.76 -7.47
N PHE A 403 -13.08 26.97 -7.38
CA PHE A 403 -13.87 27.40 -6.23
C PHE A 403 -15.31 26.86 -6.27
N TYR A 404 -15.96 26.91 -7.44
CA TYR A 404 -17.33 26.42 -7.60
C TYR A 404 -17.35 24.95 -8.02
N THR A 405 -17.94 24.11 -7.17
CA THR A 405 -18.05 22.65 -7.38
C THR A 405 -18.91 22.23 -8.57
N MET A 406 -19.65 23.17 -9.18
CA MET A 406 -20.44 22.95 -10.40
C MET A 406 -19.56 22.69 -11.64
N PHE A 407 -18.32 23.20 -11.65
CA PHE A 407 -17.44 23.08 -12.81
C PHE A 407 -16.63 21.78 -12.77
N ASN A 408 -17.03 20.83 -13.62
CA ASN A 408 -16.37 19.54 -13.73
C ASN A 408 -15.02 19.70 -14.43
N ARG A 409 -13.91 19.57 -13.71
CA ARG A 409 -12.56 19.73 -14.27
C ARG A 409 -11.95 18.44 -14.83
N GLU A 410 -12.70 17.34 -14.75
CA GLU A 410 -12.40 16.04 -15.34
C GLU A 410 -13.57 15.57 -16.21
N PRO A 411 -13.35 14.67 -17.19
CA PRO A 411 -14.41 14.12 -18.00
C PRO A 411 -15.43 13.35 -17.16
N VAL A 412 -16.69 13.79 -17.21
CA VAL A 412 -17.83 13.13 -16.57
C VAL A 412 -18.67 12.38 -17.60
N GLY A 413 -19.50 11.45 -17.13
CA GLY A 413 -20.48 10.75 -17.95
C GLY A 413 -21.59 11.67 -18.44
N LYS A 414 -22.37 11.20 -19.42
CA LYS A 414 -23.49 11.97 -20.02
C LYS A 414 -24.55 12.41 -18.99
N TYR A 415 -24.79 11.59 -17.97
CA TYR A 415 -25.71 11.82 -16.87
C TYR A 415 -24.91 11.96 -15.57
N PHE A 416 -24.82 13.18 -15.08
CA PHE A 416 -24.11 13.51 -13.84
C PHE A 416 -25.10 13.41 -12.67
N LEU A 417 -24.99 12.34 -11.88
CA LEU A 417 -25.85 12.01 -10.76
C LEU A 417 -25.30 12.66 -9.49
N GLN A 418 -26.04 13.62 -8.94
CA GLN A 418 -25.69 14.40 -7.76
C GLN A 418 -26.69 14.09 -6.66
N VAL A 419 -26.32 13.21 -5.73
CA VAL A 419 -27.20 12.81 -4.63
C VAL A 419 -26.85 13.62 -3.38
N CYS A 420 -27.87 14.20 -2.74
CA CYS A 420 -27.68 15.02 -1.53
C CYS A 420 -27.42 14.13 -0.30
N GLY A 421 -26.24 14.26 0.31
CA GLY A 421 -25.82 13.52 1.51
C GLY A 421 -26.10 14.24 2.84
N THR A 422 -26.65 15.46 2.81
CA THR A 422 -26.82 16.27 4.03
C THR A 422 -27.93 15.79 4.96
N THR A 423 -27.87 16.24 6.22
CA THR A 423 -28.70 15.74 7.33
C THR A 423 -30.18 15.57 7.01
N PRO A 424 -30.91 16.52 6.38
CA PRO A 424 -32.34 16.32 6.08
C PRO A 424 -32.58 15.14 5.12
N CYS A 425 -31.74 14.98 4.10
CA CYS A 425 -31.83 13.85 3.17
C CYS A 425 -31.39 12.54 3.82
N GLN A 426 -30.35 12.60 4.68
CA GLN A 426 -29.88 11.45 5.45
C GLN A 426 -30.96 10.91 6.40
N LEU A 427 -31.67 11.80 7.11
CA LEU A 427 -32.80 11.42 7.96
C LEU A 427 -33.95 10.77 7.17
N CYS A 428 -34.09 11.13 5.89
CA CYS A 428 -35.02 10.51 4.94
C CYS A 428 -34.44 9.28 4.21
N ASN A 429 -33.30 8.74 4.66
CA ASN A 429 -32.59 7.58 4.12
C ASN A 429 -31.95 7.77 2.72
N SER A 430 -31.32 8.92 2.44
CA SER A 430 -30.51 9.09 1.22
C SER A 430 -29.39 8.05 1.07
N ASP A 431 -28.87 7.49 2.17
CA ASP A 431 -27.85 6.44 2.15
C ASP A 431 -28.33 5.20 1.37
N LYS A 432 -29.62 4.84 1.48
CA LYS A 432 -30.20 3.74 0.70
C LYS A 432 -30.25 4.06 -0.79
N ILE A 433 -30.38 5.34 -1.15
CA ILE A 433 -30.36 5.79 -2.55
C ILE A 433 -28.94 5.65 -3.11
N PHE A 434 -27.91 6.06 -2.35
CA PHE A 434 -26.51 5.81 -2.72
C PHE A 434 -26.25 4.32 -2.96
N GLU A 435 -26.56 3.46 -1.99
CA GLU A 435 -26.39 2.01 -2.12
C GLU A 435 -27.11 1.43 -3.34
N THR A 436 -28.31 1.95 -3.63
CA THR A 436 -29.11 1.51 -4.78
C THR A 436 -28.44 1.88 -6.10
N VAL A 437 -27.95 3.12 -6.23
CA VAL A 437 -27.24 3.58 -7.45
C VAL A 437 -25.94 2.80 -7.61
N GLU A 438 -25.14 2.65 -6.56
CA GLU A 438 -23.88 1.90 -6.59
C GLU A 438 -24.09 0.45 -7.01
N LYS A 439 -25.08 -0.24 -6.42
CA LYS A 439 -25.40 -1.63 -6.74
C LYS A 439 -25.95 -1.81 -8.15
N HIS A 440 -26.78 -0.89 -8.63
CA HIS A 440 -27.40 -0.99 -9.95
C HIS A 440 -26.42 -0.70 -11.09
N LEU A 441 -25.54 0.30 -10.90
CA LEU A 441 -24.58 0.72 -11.92
C LEU A 441 -23.21 0.04 -11.79
N GLY A 442 -22.91 -0.59 -10.65
CA GLY A 442 -21.63 -1.25 -10.39
C GLY A 442 -20.45 -0.29 -10.25
N ILE A 443 -20.69 0.90 -9.70
CA ILE A 443 -19.70 1.96 -9.46
C ILE A 443 -19.76 2.41 -8.00
N LYS A 444 -18.74 3.13 -7.54
CA LYS A 444 -18.74 3.84 -6.25
C LYS A 444 -18.97 5.34 -6.41
N VAL A 445 -19.30 6.03 -5.32
CA VAL A 445 -19.28 7.49 -5.27
C VAL A 445 -17.91 8.03 -5.74
N GLY A 446 -17.94 8.98 -6.67
CA GLY A 446 -16.78 9.57 -7.33
C GLY A 446 -16.36 8.88 -8.63
N GLU A 447 -16.94 7.72 -8.97
CA GLU A 447 -16.59 6.96 -10.16
C GLU A 447 -17.55 7.23 -11.33
N THR A 448 -17.10 6.85 -12.54
CA THR A 448 -17.88 6.93 -13.77
C THR A 448 -17.98 5.54 -14.39
N THR A 449 -19.16 5.17 -14.87
CA THR A 449 -19.39 3.88 -15.53
C THR A 449 -18.47 3.69 -16.75
N SER A 450 -18.14 2.43 -17.07
CA SER A 450 -17.24 2.09 -18.18
C SER A 450 -17.78 2.53 -19.55
N ASP A 451 -19.10 2.58 -19.71
CA ASP A 451 -19.82 3.09 -20.89
C ASP A 451 -19.90 4.63 -20.96
N LYS A 452 -19.32 5.34 -19.98
CA LYS A 452 -19.30 6.81 -19.89
C LYS A 452 -20.70 7.45 -19.87
N LEU A 453 -21.72 6.70 -19.43
CA LEU A 453 -23.08 7.22 -19.32
C LEU A 453 -23.35 7.90 -17.98
N PHE A 454 -22.89 7.33 -16.86
CA PHE A 454 -23.23 7.82 -15.53
C PHE A 454 -21.98 8.14 -14.70
N THR A 455 -22.00 9.25 -13.99
CA THR A 455 -21.04 9.59 -12.94
C THR A 455 -21.82 9.85 -11.67
N LEU A 456 -21.46 9.16 -10.58
CA LEU A 456 -22.09 9.36 -9.27
C LEU A 456 -21.21 10.25 -8.40
N VAL A 457 -21.79 11.31 -7.87
CA VAL A 457 -21.14 12.16 -6.85
C VAL A 457 -22.10 12.40 -5.69
N GLU A 458 -21.52 12.45 -4.50
CA GLU A 458 -22.19 13.01 -3.33
C GLU A 458 -22.06 14.53 -3.39
N VAL A 459 -23.18 15.22 -3.18
CA VAL A 459 -23.23 16.67 -3.09
C VAL A 459 -23.83 17.10 -1.76
N GLU A 460 -23.55 18.35 -1.42
CA GLU A 460 -24.16 19.03 -0.28
C GLU A 460 -25.65 19.34 -0.54
N CYS A 461 -26.25 20.19 0.30
CA CYS A 461 -27.67 20.50 0.26
C CYS A 461 -28.11 21.01 -1.12
N ALA A 462 -29.02 20.27 -1.77
CA ALA A 462 -29.62 20.62 -3.05
C ALA A 462 -30.78 21.64 -2.93
N GLY A 463 -31.16 22.06 -1.71
CA GLY A 463 -32.20 23.08 -1.49
C GLY A 463 -33.65 22.60 -1.63
N ALA A 464 -33.90 21.31 -1.82
CA ALA A 464 -35.23 20.70 -1.94
C ALA A 464 -35.59 19.82 -0.72
N CYS A 465 -35.29 20.30 0.49
CA CYS A 465 -35.37 19.51 1.73
C CYS A 465 -36.76 18.96 2.06
N VAL A 466 -37.84 19.68 1.70
CA VAL A 466 -39.21 19.20 1.93
C VAL A 466 -39.59 18.02 1.04
N ASN A 467 -38.80 17.78 -0.02
CA ASN A 467 -38.92 16.69 -0.99
C ASN A 467 -37.76 15.68 -0.89
N ALA A 468 -37.12 15.60 0.28
CA ALA A 468 -36.07 14.62 0.54
C ALA A 468 -36.59 13.17 0.48
N PRO A 469 -35.78 12.20 -0.01
CA PRO A 469 -34.43 12.34 -0.58
C PRO A 469 -34.40 12.87 -2.02
N VAL A 470 -33.33 13.60 -2.37
CA VAL A 470 -33.18 14.29 -3.66
C VAL A 470 -31.93 13.83 -4.41
N MET A 471 -32.07 13.62 -5.72
CA MET A 471 -30.98 13.43 -6.68
C MET A 471 -31.17 14.39 -7.85
N ALA A 472 -30.16 15.21 -8.13
CA ALA A 472 -30.12 15.98 -9.35
C ALA A 472 -29.41 15.16 -10.45
N VAL A 473 -30.02 15.08 -11.63
CA VAL A 473 -29.40 14.50 -12.82
C VAL A 473 -29.18 15.64 -13.81
N ASN A 474 -27.92 16.01 -14.02
CA ASN A 474 -27.57 17.22 -14.78
C ASN A 474 -28.27 18.47 -14.20
N ASP A 475 -29.23 19.04 -14.93
CA ASP A 475 -29.97 20.26 -14.58
C ASP A 475 -31.31 19.97 -13.86
N ASP A 476 -31.77 18.71 -13.83
CA ASP A 476 -33.12 18.34 -13.38
C ASP A 476 -33.12 17.67 -12.01
N TYR A 477 -34.08 18.06 -11.15
CA TYR A 477 -34.27 17.45 -9.83
C TYR A 477 -35.23 16.27 -9.88
N PHE A 478 -34.86 15.20 -9.21
CA PHE A 478 -35.72 14.06 -8.92
C PHE A 478 -35.84 13.94 -7.41
N GLU A 479 -37.07 13.99 -6.92
CA GLU A 479 -37.37 14.20 -5.51
C GLU A 479 -38.30 13.08 -5.00
N ASP A 480 -38.46 12.96 -3.67
CA ASP A 480 -39.18 11.86 -3.02
C ASP A 480 -38.71 10.48 -3.46
N LEU A 481 -37.39 10.32 -3.53
CA LEU A 481 -36.80 9.12 -4.07
C LEU A 481 -36.94 7.93 -3.13
N THR A 482 -37.29 6.79 -3.73
CA THR A 482 -37.20 5.46 -3.14
C THR A 482 -36.21 4.64 -3.97
N PRO A 483 -35.69 3.51 -3.46
CA PRO A 483 -34.85 2.61 -4.25
C PRO A 483 -35.49 2.22 -5.59
N GLU A 484 -36.79 1.94 -5.60
CA GLU A 484 -37.54 1.49 -6.78
C GLU A 484 -37.68 2.62 -7.81
N THR A 485 -38.04 3.83 -7.37
CA THR A 485 -38.17 4.97 -8.27
C THR A 485 -36.81 5.40 -8.83
N THR A 486 -35.75 5.28 -8.03
CA THR A 486 -34.36 5.54 -8.45
C THR A 486 -33.95 4.59 -9.57
N ILE A 487 -34.16 3.28 -9.42
CA ILE A 487 -33.86 2.28 -10.47
C ILE A 487 -34.63 2.61 -11.75
N ARG A 488 -35.93 2.93 -11.63
CA ARG A 488 -36.78 3.30 -12.77
C ARG A 488 -36.23 4.52 -13.54
N ILE A 489 -35.74 5.53 -12.82
CA ILE A 489 -35.11 6.72 -13.40
C ILE A 489 -33.83 6.32 -14.16
N LEU A 490 -32.93 5.57 -13.51
CA LEU A 490 -31.68 5.14 -14.12
C LEU A 490 -31.89 4.30 -15.39
N ASP A 491 -32.83 3.35 -15.36
CA ASP A 491 -33.16 2.53 -16.52
C ASP A 491 -33.79 3.34 -17.65
N SER A 492 -34.63 4.33 -17.31
CA SER A 492 -35.22 5.24 -18.30
C SER A 492 -34.15 6.07 -18.99
N LEU A 493 -33.21 6.64 -18.22
CA LEU A 493 -32.09 7.42 -18.75
C LEU A 493 -31.18 6.55 -19.62
N LYS A 494 -30.89 5.31 -19.18
CA LYS A 494 -30.09 4.35 -19.96
C LYS A 494 -30.78 3.95 -21.26
N ALA A 495 -32.11 3.87 -21.28
CA ALA A 495 -32.91 3.66 -22.48
C ALA A 495 -33.07 4.93 -23.36
N GLY A 496 -32.44 6.05 -22.99
CA GLY A 496 -32.52 7.31 -23.72
C GLY A 496 -33.84 8.05 -23.56
N LYS A 497 -34.67 7.68 -22.58
CA LYS A 497 -35.91 8.38 -22.23
C LYS A 497 -35.61 9.46 -21.19
N THR A 498 -36.38 10.54 -21.23
CA THR A 498 -36.32 11.61 -20.23
C THR A 498 -37.41 11.38 -19.19
N PRO A 499 -37.08 10.91 -17.97
CA PRO A 499 -38.05 10.80 -16.90
C PRO A 499 -38.52 12.19 -16.45
N THR A 500 -39.75 12.28 -15.93
CA THR A 500 -40.35 13.55 -15.50
C THR A 500 -39.63 14.09 -14.25
N PRO A 501 -39.06 15.31 -14.31
CA PRO A 501 -38.46 15.96 -13.14
C PRO A 501 -39.50 16.30 -12.07
N GLY A 502 -39.06 16.37 -10.81
CA GLY A 502 -39.86 16.68 -9.64
C GLY A 502 -40.12 15.47 -8.73
N PRO A 503 -41.10 15.57 -7.82
CA PRO A 503 -41.48 14.51 -6.90
C PRO A 503 -41.90 13.23 -7.62
N GLN A 504 -41.40 12.09 -7.15
CA GLN A 504 -41.74 10.77 -7.68
C GLN A 504 -42.89 10.09 -6.92
N GLY A 505 -43.38 10.72 -5.84
CA GLY A 505 -44.52 10.27 -5.05
C GLY A 505 -45.87 10.82 -5.54
N ASP A 506 -46.86 10.84 -4.65
CA ASP A 506 -48.24 11.24 -4.96
C ASP A 506 -48.46 12.77 -5.02
N ARG A 507 -47.50 13.55 -4.51
CA ARG A 507 -47.54 15.02 -4.55
C ARG A 507 -46.94 15.56 -5.85
N ARG A 508 -47.34 16.76 -6.23
CA ARG A 508 -46.93 17.44 -7.46
C ARG A 508 -45.70 18.31 -7.27
N THR A 509 -45.63 19.05 -6.16
CA THR A 509 -44.50 19.92 -5.84
C THR A 509 -44.10 19.71 -4.39
N CYS A 510 -44.43 20.63 -3.49
CA CYS A 510 -44.01 20.61 -2.08
C CYS A 510 -45.17 20.49 -1.10
N GLU A 511 -46.39 20.22 -1.59
CA GLU A 511 -47.55 20.08 -0.73
C GLU A 511 -47.45 18.85 0.20
N PRO A 512 -48.22 18.83 1.31
CA PRO A 512 -48.30 17.63 2.13
C PRO A 512 -48.80 16.44 1.31
N SER A 513 -48.14 15.29 1.44
CA SER A 513 -48.47 14.08 0.67
C SER A 513 -49.89 13.55 0.90
N HIS A 514 -50.53 13.93 2.00
CA HIS A 514 -51.89 13.52 2.36
C HIS A 514 -52.97 14.55 1.98
N GLY A 515 -52.63 15.49 1.08
CA GLY A 515 -53.54 16.50 0.56
C GLY A 515 -53.28 17.91 1.09
N LEU A 516 -53.90 18.90 0.45
CA LEU A 516 -53.72 20.32 0.78
C LEU A 516 -54.31 20.64 2.16
N THR A 517 -53.44 21.04 3.10
CA THR A 517 -53.85 21.52 4.43
C THR A 517 -54.06 23.03 4.49
N SER A 518 -53.55 23.76 3.49
CA SER A 518 -53.66 25.21 3.33
C SER A 518 -53.80 25.56 1.84
N LEU A 519 -54.07 26.83 1.54
CA LEU A 519 -54.31 27.31 0.16
C LEU A 519 -55.42 26.54 -0.57
N THR A 520 -56.45 26.11 0.18
CA THR A 520 -57.59 25.35 -0.34
C THR A 520 -58.66 26.24 -0.98
N SER A 521 -58.65 27.54 -0.68
CA SER A 521 -59.53 28.53 -1.30
C SER A 521 -58.89 29.16 -2.53
N THR A 522 -59.73 29.68 -3.44
CA THR A 522 -59.27 30.47 -4.58
C THR A 522 -58.61 31.76 -4.09
N PRO A 523 -57.47 32.19 -4.69
CA PRO A 523 -56.85 33.47 -4.37
C PRO A 523 -57.81 34.65 -4.55
N THR A 524 -57.67 35.67 -3.71
CA THR A 524 -58.61 36.81 -3.62
C THR A 524 -58.53 37.80 -4.79
N GLY A 525 -57.55 37.65 -5.67
CA GLY A 525 -57.39 38.48 -6.88
C GLY A 525 -56.75 39.85 -6.61
N PRO A 526 -56.44 40.60 -7.69
CA PRO A 526 -55.83 41.93 -7.57
C PRO A 526 -56.80 42.93 -6.94
N GLY A 527 -56.28 43.88 -6.16
CA GLY A 527 -57.10 44.89 -5.49
C GLY A 527 -57.66 44.48 -4.13
N PHE A 528 -57.59 43.19 -3.77
CA PHE A 528 -58.03 42.74 -2.45
C PHE A 528 -57.18 43.36 -1.34
N MET A 529 -57.83 44.09 -0.43
CA MET A 529 -57.18 44.85 0.66
C MET A 529 -56.13 45.88 0.20
N VAL A 530 -56.16 46.30 -1.07
CA VAL A 530 -55.36 47.45 -1.51
C VAL A 530 -55.88 48.70 -0.79
N ARG A 531 -54.95 49.45 -0.21
CA ARG A 531 -55.29 50.66 0.55
C ARG A 531 -55.93 51.68 -0.40
N SER A 532 -56.88 52.45 0.12
CA SER A 532 -57.63 53.42 -0.66
C SER A 532 -56.80 54.61 -1.18
N ASP A 533 -55.58 54.79 -0.67
CA ASP A 533 -54.63 55.85 -1.03
C ASP A 533 -53.56 55.42 -2.05
N LEU A 534 -53.71 54.24 -2.67
CA LEU A 534 -52.76 53.62 -3.60
C LEU A 534 -53.32 53.45 -5.02
#